data_AF-A0A2S8NWH1-F1
#
_entry.id   AF-A0A2S8NWH1-F1
#
_cell.length_a   1.000
_cell.length_b   1.000
_cell.length_c   1.000
_cell.angle_alpha   90.00
_cell.angle_beta   90.00
_cell.angle_gamma   90.00
#
_symmetry.space_group_name_H-M   'P 1'
#
loop_
_entity.id
_entity.type
_entity.pdbx_description
1 polymer ?
#
loop_
_entity_poly.entity_id
_entity_poly.type
_entity_poly.pdbx_seq_one_letter_code
_entity_poly.pdbx_strand_id
1 'polypeptide(L)' 'MEEKNDQTDITNADFNALIAAAKNKDQDATLRLIELFKKDIQHISRFIYLPTEEATSEILVEFLEFLHREK' A
#
# COMPACT_ATOMS: atom_id res chain seq x y z
N MET A 1 -26.47 -5.33 0.20
CA MET A 1 -25.45 -6.38 0.06
C MET A 1 -24.21 -5.82 0.71
N GLU A 2 -23.76 -6.42 1.81
CA GLU A 2 -22.50 -6.02 2.42
C GLU A 2 -21.37 -6.52 1.51
N GLU A 3 -20.63 -5.58 0.92
CA GLU A 3 -19.46 -5.89 0.10
C GLU A 3 -18.45 -6.59 1.01
N LYS A 4 -18.10 -7.84 0.66
CA LYS A 4 -17.05 -8.59 1.33
C LYS A 4 -15.79 -7.75 1.28
N ASN A 5 -15.36 -7.30 2.45
CA ASN A 5 -14.07 -6.70 2.66
C ASN A 5 -13.02 -7.77 2.33
N ASP A 6 -12.60 -7.85 1.07
CA ASP A 6 -11.48 -8.66 0.57
C ASP A 6 -10.13 -8.10 1.08
N GLN A 7 -10.09 -7.51 2.28
CA GLN A 7 -8.86 -7.27 2.99
C GLN A 7 -8.36 -8.64 3.41
N THR A 8 -7.37 -9.14 2.68
CA THR A 8 -6.52 -10.27 3.07
C THR A 8 -6.38 -10.31 4.58
N ASP A 9 -6.84 -11.40 5.22
CA ASP A 9 -6.88 -11.61 6.67
C ASP A 9 -5.47 -11.55 7.28
N ILE A 10 -4.89 -10.36 7.39
CA ILE A 10 -3.61 -10.10 8.03
C ILE A 10 -3.89 -9.68 9.47
N THR A 11 -3.23 -10.35 10.42
CA THR A 11 -3.35 -9.94 11.82
C THR A 11 -2.61 -8.63 12.06
N ASN A 12 -2.99 -7.90 13.10
CA ASN A 12 -2.27 -6.68 13.49
C ASN A 12 -0.78 -6.95 13.80
N ALA A 13 -0.45 -8.12 14.34
CA ALA A 13 0.93 -8.51 14.62
C ALA A 13 1.72 -8.71 13.32
N ASP A 14 1.14 -9.44 12.37
CA ASP A 14 1.77 -9.67 11.07
C ASP A 14 1.93 -8.38 10.26
N PHE A 15 0.94 -7.49 10.34
CA PHE A 15 1.01 -6.18 9.69
C PHE A 15 2.14 -5.31 10.27
N ASN A 16 2.29 -5.28 11.60
CA ASN A 16 3.39 -4.55 12.25
C ASN A 16 4.76 -5.13 11.89
N ALA A 17 4.88 -6.46 11.84
CA ALA A 17 6.10 -7.12 11.41
C ALA A 17 6.44 -6.80 9.95
N LEU A 18 5.43 -6.78 9.09
CA LEU A 18 5.57 -6.43 7.68
C LEU A 18 6.04 -4.99 7.48
N ILE A 19 5.46 -4.03 8.21
CA ILE A 19 5.92 -2.63 8.20
C ILE A 19 7.37 -2.52 8.68
N ALA A 20 7.73 -3.21 9.77
CA ALA A 20 9.08 -3.16 10.31
C ALA A 20 10.11 -3.71 9.31
N ALA A 21 9.81 -4.83 8.65
CA ALA A 21 10.66 -5.40 7.60
C ALA A 21 10.81 -4.45 6.41
N ALA A 22 9.69 -3.89 5.92
CA ALA A 22 9.70 -2.97 4.79
C ALA A 22 10.49 -1.67 5.10
N LYS A 23 10.38 -1.14 6.32
CA LYS A 23 11.21 -0.01 6.80
C LYS A 23 12.71 -0.33 6.79
N ASN A 24 13.08 -1.58 7.05
CA ASN A 24 14.45 -2.06 6.96
C ASN A 24 14.89 -2.40 5.53
N LYS A 25 14.18 -1.91 4.51
CA LYS A 25 14.46 -2.10 3.08
C LYS A 25 14.32 -3.55 2.60
N ASP A 26 13.53 -4.36 3.30
CA ASP A 26 13.16 -5.69 2.83
C ASP A 26 12.21 -5.55 1.61
N GLN A 27 12.68 -6.03 0.46
CA GLN A 27 11.98 -5.89 -0.82
C GLN A 27 10.69 -6.72 -0.86
N ASP A 28 10.72 -7.94 -0.33
CA ASP A 28 9.55 -8.83 -0.31
C ASP A 28 8.45 -8.26 0.59
N ALA A 29 8.83 -7.72 1.75
CA ALA A 29 7.90 -7.04 2.65
C ALA A 29 7.29 -5.78 2.00
N THR A 30 8.10 -5.03 1.26
CA THR A 30 7.64 -3.82 0.54
C THR A 30 6.65 -4.18 -0.56
N LEU A 31 6.95 -5.18 -1.38
CA LEU A 31 6.04 -5.68 -2.43
C LEU A 31 4.73 -6.20 -1.84
N ARG A 32 4.80 -6.89 -0.70
CA ARG A 32 3.61 -7.44 -0.04
C ARG A 32 2.74 -6.35 0.59
N LEU A 33 3.33 -5.25 1.08
CA LEU A 33 2.56 -4.06 1.47
C LEU A 33 1.88 -3.41 0.27
N ILE A 34 2.57 -3.27 -0.86
CA ILE A 34 1.98 -2.71 -2.08
C ILE A 34 0.79 -3.56 -2.54
N GLU A 35 0.91 -4.88 -2.56
CA GLU A 35 -0.19 -5.76 -2.96
C GLU A 35 -1.37 -5.70 -1.99
N LEU A 36 -1.10 -5.56 -0.68
CA LEU A 36 -2.14 -5.39 0.35
C LEU A 36 -3.00 -4.14 0.09
N PHE A 37 -2.39 -3.03 -0.31
CA PHE A 37 -3.08 -1.76 -0.57
C PHE A 37 -3.49 -1.55 -2.02
N LYS A 38 -3.18 -2.47 -2.93
CA LYS A 38 -3.39 -2.30 -4.37
C LYS A 38 -4.83 -1.95 -4.74
N LYS A 39 -5.82 -2.61 -4.12
CA LYS A 39 -7.24 -2.31 -4.37
C LYS A 39 -7.60 -0.90 -3.92
N ASP A 40 -7.06 -0.45 -2.78
CA ASP A 40 -7.28 0.90 -2.26
C ASP A 40 -6.63 1.94 -3.16
N ILE A 41 -5.39 1.72 -3.60
CA ILE A 41 -4.67 2.59 -4.54
C ILE A 41 -5.46 2.70 -5.86
N GLN A 42 -5.94 1.59 -6.40
CA GLN A 42 -6.78 1.56 -7.61
C GLN A 42 -8.13 2.25 -7.41
N HIS A 43 -8.69 2.21 -6.20
CA HIS A 43 -9.92 2.91 -5.88
C HIS A 43 -9.69 4.42 -5.80
N ILE A 44 -8.70 4.85 -5.00
CA ILE A 44 -8.38 6.26 -4.75
C ILE A 44 -7.94 6.97 -6.04
N SER A 45 -7.15 6.31 -6.89
CA SER A 45 -6.67 6.87 -8.16
C SER A 45 -7.80 7.35 -9.10
N ARG A 46 -9.01 6.81 -8.97
CA ARG A 46 -10.18 7.22 -9.79
C ARG A 46 -10.73 8.59 -9.43
N PHE A 47 -10.37 9.11 -8.26
CA PHE A 47 -10.85 10.39 -7.73
C PHE A 47 -9.84 11.52 -7.86
N ILE A 48 -8.65 11.23 -8.41
CA ILE A 48 -7.59 12.20 -8.65
C ILE A 48 -7.77 12.78 -10.06
N TYR A 49 -7.57 14.08 -10.23
CA TYR A 49 -7.65 14.75 -11.54
C TYR A 49 -6.37 14.53 -12.35
N LEU A 50 -6.04 13.26 -12.59
CA LEU A 50 -4.94 12.76 -13.41
C LEU A 50 -5.38 11.47 -14.12
N PRO A 51 -4.72 11.07 -15.22
CA PRO A 51 -4.86 9.71 -15.76
C PRO A 51 -4.63 8.67 -14.65
N THR A 52 -5.42 7.59 -14.65
CA THR A 52 -5.40 6.58 -13.59
C THR A 52 -4.00 5.96 -13.39
N GLU A 53 -3.25 5.77 -14.46
CA GLU A 53 -1.88 5.24 -14.41
C GLU A 53 -0.91 6.21 -13.73
N GLU A 54 -1.02 7.51 -14.03
CA GLU A 54 -0.23 8.56 -13.41
C GLU A 54 -0.58 8.69 -11.94
N ALA A 55 -1.88 8.78 -11.61
CA ALA A 55 -2.37 8.81 -10.23
C ALA A 55 -1.90 7.60 -9.40
N THR A 56 -1.92 6.40 -10.00
CA THR A 56 -1.43 5.18 -9.33
C THR A 56 0.06 5.26 -9.05
N SER A 57 0.85 5.74 -10.01
CA SER A 57 2.30 5.90 -9.87
C SER A 57 2.65 6.91 -8.78
N GLU A 58 1.98 8.06 -8.76
CA GLU A 58 2.15 9.10 -7.74
C GLU A 58 1.85 8.56 -6.33
N ILE A 59 0.71 7.87 -6.15
CA ILE A 59 0.34 7.26 -4.85
C ILE A 59 1.41 6.26 -4.40
N LEU A 60 1.93 5.44 -5.30
CA LEU A 60 2.96 4.45 -4.98
C LEU A 60 4.28 5.11 -4.55
N VAL A 61 4.70 6.17 -5.24
CA VAL A 61 5.91 6.93 -4.88
C VAL A 61 5.76 7.51 -3.48
N GLU A 62 4.69 8.26 -3.22
CA GLU A 62 4.40 8.86 -1.92
C GLU A 62 4.31 7.81 -0.81
N PHE A 63 3.71 6.64 -1.09
CA PHE A 63 3.64 5.53 -0.15
C PHE A 63 5.04 5.00 0.22
N LEU A 64 5.92 4.81 -0.76
CA LEU A 64 7.28 4.35 -0.55
C LEU A 64 8.14 5.39 0.17
N GLU A 65 7.98 6.67 -0.18
CA GLU A 65 8.65 7.77 0.51
C GLU A 65 8.20 7.87 1.96
N PHE A 66 6.90 7.75 2.23
CA PHE A 66 6.35 7.71 3.59
C PHE A 66 6.93 6.54 4.39
N LEU A 67 7.05 5.37 3.77
CA LEU A 67 7.59 4.18 4.41
C LEU A 67 9.07 4.37 4.81
N HIS A 68 9.87 5.00 3.95
CA HIS A 68 11.32 5.15 4.13
C HIS A 68 11.75 6.49 4.73
N ARG A 69 10.83 7.42 4.98
CA ARG A 69 11.15 8.69 5.62
C ARG A 69 11.76 8.43 7.01
N GLU A 70 13.01 8.82 7.19
CA GLU A 70 13.67 8.83 8.49
C GLU A 70 12.96 9.85 9.41
N LYS A 71 12.77 9.46 10.67
CA LYS A 71 12.20 10.34 11.71
C LYS A 71 13.23 11.32 12.23
#